data_AF-A0A932VNN1-F1
#
_entry.id   AF-A0A932VNN1-F1
#
_cell.length_a   1.000
_cell.length_b   1.000
_cell.length_c   1.000
_cell.angle_alpha   90.00
_cell.angle_beta   90.00
_cell.angle_gamma   90.00
#
_symmetry.space_group_name_H-M   'P 1'
#
loop_
_entity.id
_entity.type
_entity.pdbx_description
1 polymer ?
#
loop_
_entity_poly.entity_id
_entity_poly.type
_entity_poly.pdbx_seq_one_letter_code
_entity_poly.pdbx_strand_id
1 'polypeptide(L)'
;MKPLVQRKWEGATVLDLVSGQARIVETQKAKAFQNLSFTTGQAALEMLVALGVLVLSTSAAIMVAFGSQSTSVDTQTNSEALLIAQKELEEARSTANLGFNSLVSIPSTLEDIYTKYLDATDLTPCKKQVTSTVTWTTEPSRPERVELSTTLSDIQGVVALGGDCATDPPTARWDTPLSFNSVDFNPAGTPATGVDVQNKIVFMTGAPSSANDADFYVFDASNATVTDPPVLLGKLDTSPDGANDVDTALYADDYYYSFVANNNKTAPYKQLQVIKMPKDLSSGPSLIASAERTLPGVAGASPQGRSIYYYSSYVYMGTHRTAGKEFHIYDVADPSNPQWKGSIELNHNVNNIIVRDQLVGGTKKRIAYLATSGNTKDIFVLDVSNPASPAVLTSIDVGGNEDAEVIWVLGNYLYLGKDKGSGDDLFILDVSNPTSPSIKSSIDIQMKTGAAIRGLRVVGGLAFVGTTDSTQPFQVWDVSDLSNIKRRDVNVFNFSQKTVDLDYEADRIYTANESNDALRVLYSQ
;
A
#
# COMPACT_ATOMS: atom_id res chain seq x y z
N MET A 1 55.48 7.11 -20.43
CA MET A 1 56.46 7.93 -21.17
C MET A 1 56.72 9.20 -20.34
N LYS A 2 57.99 9.43 -20.01
CA LYS A 2 58.60 10.43 -19.10
C LYS A 2 58.41 10.24 -17.56
N PRO A 3 59.48 10.41 -16.75
CA PRO A 3 59.68 9.68 -15.50
C PRO A 3 59.85 10.55 -14.24
N LEU A 4 59.87 9.86 -13.10
CA LEU A 4 60.21 10.31 -11.75
C LEU A 4 61.56 11.06 -11.66
N VAL A 5 61.61 12.06 -10.76
CA VAL A 5 62.86 12.63 -10.24
C VAL A 5 62.95 12.32 -8.75
N GLN A 6 63.74 11.29 -8.42
CA GLN A 6 64.35 11.10 -7.10
C GLN A 6 65.64 11.93 -7.05
N ARG A 7 65.84 12.73 -6.00
CA ARG A 7 67.17 13.29 -5.68
C ARG A 7 67.83 12.45 -4.59
N LYS A 8 68.91 11.78 -4.99
CA LYS A 8 69.89 11.10 -4.15
C LYS A 8 70.71 12.10 -3.35
N TRP A 9 71.07 11.67 -2.14
CA TRP A 9 72.14 12.23 -1.33
C TRP A 9 73.49 11.60 -1.73
N GLU A 10 74.49 12.43 -1.96
CA GLU A 10 75.93 12.11 -2.01
C GLU A 10 76.59 13.10 -1.02
N GLY A 11 77.57 12.77 -0.18
CA GLY A 11 78.53 11.68 -0.24
C GLY A 11 79.95 12.28 -0.20
N ALA A 12 80.55 12.26 1.00
CA ALA A 12 81.98 12.14 1.28
C ALA A 12 82.96 13.33 1.10
N THR A 13 83.75 13.43 2.17
CA THR A 13 84.98 14.17 2.45
C THR A 13 86.13 13.81 1.50
N VAL A 14 86.94 14.80 1.12
CA VAL A 14 88.33 14.61 0.66
C VAL A 14 89.21 15.65 1.34
N LEU A 15 90.17 15.19 2.12
CA LEU A 15 91.35 15.94 2.56
C LEU A 15 92.28 16.12 1.37
N ASP A 16 92.81 17.32 1.17
CA ASP A 16 94.06 17.50 0.44
C ASP A 16 94.94 18.54 1.13
N LEU A 17 96.23 18.21 1.24
CA LEU A 17 97.23 18.79 2.13
C LEU A 17 98.34 19.39 1.26
N VAL A 18 98.38 20.71 1.00
CA VAL A 18 99.62 21.35 0.51
C VAL A 18 99.72 22.83 0.92
N SER A 19 100.91 23.18 1.40
CA SER A 19 101.53 24.51 1.57
C SER A 19 101.21 25.30 2.86
N GLY A 20 102.25 25.42 3.69
CA GLY A 20 102.23 26.21 4.90
C GLY A 20 102.38 27.70 4.64
N GLN A 21 101.80 28.48 5.56
CA GLN A 21 102.42 29.68 6.13
C GLN A 21 101.63 30.04 7.40
N ALA A 22 102.34 30.09 8.53
CA ALA A 22 101.80 30.61 9.77
C ALA A 22 101.66 32.14 9.65
N ARG A 23 100.44 32.66 9.85
CA ARG A 23 100.21 34.07 10.19
C ARG A 23 99.25 34.13 11.37
N ILE A 24 99.78 34.59 12.49
CA ILE A 24 99.03 34.95 13.69
C ILE A 24 98.28 36.24 13.37
N VAL A 25 96.95 36.17 13.31
CA VAL A 25 96.07 37.34 13.32
C VAL A 25 95.34 37.34 14.65
N GLU A 26 95.87 38.14 15.57
CA GLU A 26 95.25 38.44 16.85
C GLU A 26 94.02 39.33 16.57
N THR A 27 92.83 38.81 16.83
CA THR A 27 91.61 39.63 16.89
C THR A 27 90.96 39.44 18.26
N GLN A 28 91.25 40.39 19.15
CA GLN A 28 90.45 40.60 20.34
C GLN A 28 89.03 41.04 19.93
N LYS A 29 88.02 40.22 20.20
CA LYS A 29 86.69 40.71 20.53
C LYS A 29 86.06 39.90 21.66
N ALA A 30 85.93 40.61 22.78
CA ALA A 30 84.80 40.63 23.68
C ALA A 30 84.40 39.33 24.41
N LYS A 31 84.79 39.31 25.69
CA LYS A 31 84.10 38.71 26.84
C LYS A 31 82.58 38.55 26.63
N ALA A 32 82.10 37.30 26.66
CA ALA A 32 80.86 36.89 27.34
C ALA A 32 80.72 35.34 27.31
N PHE A 33 81.73 34.60 27.75
CA PHE A 33 81.47 33.23 28.21
C PHE A 33 81.00 33.32 29.66
N GLN A 34 79.68 33.40 29.84
CA GLN A 34 79.09 33.05 31.13
C GLN A 34 79.41 31.59 31.41
N ASN A 35 79.98 31.36 32.59
CA ASN A 35 80.16 30.04 33.19
C ASN A 35 78.84 29.28 33.21
N LEU A 36 78.66 28.30 32.33
CA LEU A 36 77.73 27.21 32.56
C LEU A 36 78.42 26.22 33.49
N SER A 37 78.40 26.53 34.78
CA SER A 37 78.63 25.51 35.80
C SER A 37 77.48 24.51 35.69
N PHE A 38 77.75 23.29 35.23
CA PHE A 38 76.85 22.19 35.53
C PHE A 38 76.93 21.90 37.03
N THR A 39 76.04 22.55 37.79
CA THR A 39 75.79 22.19 39.18
C THR A 39 75.12 20.81 39.18
N THR A 40 75.67 19.87 39.95
CA THR A 40 75.04 18.57 40.22
C THR A 40 73.65 18.82 40.82
N GLY A 41 72.62 18.76 39.96
CA GLY A 41 71.24 19.15 40.27
C GLY A 41 70.49 19.77 39.08
N GLN A 42 71.14 20.60 38.25
CA GLN A 42 70.50 21.24 37.09
C GLN A 42 70.26 20.28 35.91
N ALA A 43 71.21 19.36 35.63
CA ALA A 43 71.03 18.34 34.60
C ALA A 43 69.88 17.37 34.94
N ALA A 44 69.64 17.10 36.22
CA ALA A 44 68.52 16.28 36.67
C ALA A 44 67.18 17.00 36.49
N LEU A 45 67.14 18.32 36.75
CA LEU A 45 65.95 19.15 36.50
C LEU A 45 65.63 19.24 35.01
N GLU A 46 66.63 19.45 34.15
CA GLU A 46 66.45 19.49 32.69
C GLU A 46 66.00 18.13 32.14
N MET A 47 66.55 17.01 32.64
CA MET A 47 66.06 15.68 32.29
C MET A 47 64.61 15.45 32.75
N LEU A 48 64.24 15.92 33.94
CA LEU A 48 62.86 15.81 34.44
C LEU A 48 61.88 16.65 33.61
N VAL A 49 62.25 17.87 33.24
CA VAL A 49 61.45 18.72 32.36
C VAL A 49 61.33 18.12 30.96
N ALA A 50 62.43 17.62 30.39
CA ALA A 50 62.44 16.96 29.09
C ALA A 50 61.58 15.68 29.10
N LEU A 51 61.65 14.88 30.17
CA LEU A 51 60.82 13.70 30.36
C LEU A 51 59.34 14.08 30.50
N GLY A 52 59.02 15.16 31.24
CA GLY A 52 57.66 15.68 31.36
C GLY A 52 57.07 16.13 30.02
N VAL A 53 57.85 16.87 29.21
CA VAL A 53 57.44 17.29 27.86
C VAL A 53 57.31 16.08 26.92
N LEU A 54 58.20 15.10 27.02
CA LEU A 54 58.12 13.87 26.24
C LEU A 54 56.86 13.07 26.59
N VAL A 55 56.53 12.92 27.87
CA VAL A 55 55.32 12.21 28.31
C VAL A 55 54.06 12.94 27.82
N LEU A 56 54.02 14.27 27.92
CA LEU A 56 52.87 15.06 27.45
C LEU A 56 52.71 15.00 25.93
N SER A 57 53.81 15.13 25.18
CA SER A 57 53.80 15.06 23.71
C SER A 57 53.49 13.67 23.17
N THR A 58 54.04 12.61 23.78
CA THR A 58 53.71 11.22 23.43
C THR A 58 52.26 10.89 23.76
N SER A 59 51.73 11.32 24.92
CA SER A 59 50.32 11.14 25.26
C SER A 59 49.39 11.86 24.28
N ALA A 60 49.72 13.10 23.89
CA ALA A 60 48.96 13.83 22.88
C ALA A 60 49.02 13.14 21.50
N ALA A 61 50.19 12.68 21.08
CA ALA A 61 50.38 11.96 19.81
C ALA A 61 49.61 10.63 19.78
N ILE A 62 49.61 9.89 20.89
CA ILE A 62 48.83 8.67 21.09
C ILE A 62 47.34 8.94 20.92
N MET A 63 46.80 9.97 21.59
CA MET A 63 45.37 10.33 21.46
C MET A 63 44.99 10.67 20.01
N VAL A 64 45.83 11.43 19.30
CA VAL A 64 45.57 11.79 17.89
C VAL A 64 45.67 10.57 16.98
N ALA A 65 46.65 9.69 17.18
CA ALA A 65 46.83 8.49 16.38
C ALA A 65 45.64 7.53 16.55
N PHE A 66 45.24 7.22 17.78
CA PHE A 66 44.09 6.34 18.03
C PHE A 66 42.76 6.99 17.63
N GLY A 67 42.62 8.31 17.82
CA GLY A 67 41.44 9.04 17.35
C GLY A 67 41.30 9.04 15.82
N SER A 68 42.40 9.19 15.09
CA SER A 68 42.38 9.10 13.62
C SER A 68 42.09 7.67 13.11
N GLN A 69 42.63 6.65 13.78
CA GLN A 69 42.31 5.24 13.46
C GLN A 69 40.84 4.93 13.72
N SER A 70 40.29 5.34 14.88
CA SER A 70 38.86 5.18 15.21
C SER A 70 37.98 5.87 14.16
N THR A 71 38.30 7.12 13.80
CA THR A 71 37.55 7.84 12.76
C THR A 71 37.60 7.13 11.40
N SER A 72 38.75 6.55 11.04
CA SER A 72 38.90 5.79 9.80
C SER A 72 38.07 4.51 9.80
N VAL A 73 38.06 3.77 10.92
CA VAL A 73 37.24 2.56 11.10
C VAL A 73 35.76 2.92 11.05
N ASP A 74 35.34 3.98 11.74
CA ASP A 74 33.95 4.44 11.74
C ASP A 74 33.50 4.88 10.34
N THR A 75 34.36 5.59 9.61
CA THR A 75 34.07 6.00 8.22
C THR A 75 33.94 4.80 7.29
N GLN A 76 34.84 3.81 7.42
CA GLN A 76 34.80 2.59 6.62
C GLN A 76 33.54 1.77 6.95
N THR A 77 33.31 1.50 8.24
CA THR A 77 32.18 0.68 8.69
C THR A 77 30.82 1.32 8.36
N ASN A 78 30.71 2.65 8.41
CA ASN A 78 29.53 3.38 7.97
C ASN A 78 29.32 3.28 6.44
N SER A 79 30.40 3.36 5.65
CA SER A 79 30.32 3.22 4.18
C SER A 79 29.90 1.81 3.77
N GLU A 80 30.42 0.78 4.47
CA GLU A 80 30.02 -0.61 4.31
C GLU A 80 28.55 -0.83 4.70
N ALA A 81 28.11 -0.30 5.85
CA ALA A 81 26.71 -0.35 6.28
C ALA A 81 25.76 0.30 5.26
N LEU A 82 26.15 1.44 4.69
CA LEU A 82 25.39 2.10 3.64
C LEU A 82 25.26 1.22 2.39
N LEU A 83 26.34 0.55 1.98
CA LEU A 83 26.32 -0.36 0.83
C LEU A 83 25.43 -1.59 1.09
N ILE A 84 25.49 -2.14 2.31
CA ILE A 84 24.62 -3.25 2.73
C ILE A 84 23.15 -2.81 2.65
N ALA A 85 22.82 -1.64 3.21
CA ALA A 85 21.46 -1.13 3.18
C ALA A 85 20.95 -0.87 1.75
N GLN A 86 21.79 -0.32 0.88
CA GLN A 86 21.46 -0.13 -0.54
C GLN A 86 21.21 -1.45 -1.25
N LYS A 87 22.06 -2.46 -1.02
CA LYS A 87 21.91 -3.79 -1.59
C LYS A 87 20.57 -4.42 -1.20
N GLU A 88 20.18 -4.34 0.07
CA GLU A 88 18.89 -4.86 0.54
C GLU A 88 17.69 -4.17 -0.16
N LEU A 89 17.77 -2.86 -0.40
CA LEU A 89 16.72 -2.14 -1.13
C LEU A 89 16.63 -2.56 -2.60
N GLU A 90 17.76 -2.81 -3.27
CA GLU A 90 17.75 -3.31 -4.66
C GLU A 90 17.23 -4.75 -4.76
N GLU A 91 17.55 -5.60 -3.78
CA GLU A 91 17.00 -6.96 -3.68
C GLU A 91 15.48 -6.92 -3.42
N ALA A 92 15.02 -6.01 -2.56
CA ALA A 92 13.60 -5.78 -2.31
C ALA A 92 12.86 -5.32 -3.59
N ARG A 93 13.45 -4.40 -4.36
CA ARG A 93 12.93 -3.97 -5.67
C ARG A 93 12.83 -5.13 -6.65
N SER A 94 13.87 -5.97 -6.72
CA SER A 94 13.84 -7.15 -7.59
C SER A 94 12.73 -8.12 -7.21
N THR A 95 12.52 -8.34 -5.91
CA THR A 95 11.45 -9.22 -5.39
C THR A 95 10.07 -8.65 -5.72
N ALA A 96 9.86 -7.35 -5.50
CA ALA A 96 8.61 -6.67 -5.83
C ALA A 96 8.28 -6.73 -7.33
N ASN A 97 9.30 -6.65 -8.20
CA ASN A 97 9.11 -6.77 -9.65
C ASN A 97 8.69 -8.19 -10.09
N LEU A 98 9.10 -9.23 -9.37
CA LEU A 98 8.68 -10.62 -9.66
C LEU A 98 7.27 -10.91 -9.12
N GLY A 99 6.97 -10.38 -7.94
CA GLY A 99 5.63 -10.45 -7.36
C GLY A 99 5.51 -9.42 -6.25
N PHE A 100 4.74 -8.37 -6.48
CA PHE A 100 4.64 -7.23 -5.56
C PHE A 100 4.29 -7.67 -4.13
N ASN A 101 3.30 -8.55 -4.00
CA ASN A 101 2.84 -9.08 -2.71
C ASN A 101 3.77 -10.14 -2.08
N SER A 102 4.77 -10.63 -2.83
CA SER A 102 5.78 -11.55 -2.29
C SER A 102 6.87 -10.83 -1.48
N LEU A 103 7.00 -9.50 -1.65
CA LEU A 103 7.87 -8.70 -0.80
C LEU A 103 7.22 -8.51 0.58
N VAL A 104 7.89 -9.03 1.58
CA VAL A 104 7.52 -8.98 3.02
C VAL A 104 8.72 -8.54 3.85
N SER A 105 8.47 -8.11 5.10
CA SER A 105 9.55 -7.77 6.03
C SER A 105 10.48 -8.98 6.27
N ILE A 106 11.78 -8.70 6.32
CA ILE A 106 12.83 -9.69 6.58
C ILE A 106 13.33 -9.47 8.02
N PRO A 107 13.26 -10.49 8.89
CA PRO A 107 13.70 -10.37 10.28
C PRO A 107 15.19 -10.08 10.38
N SER A 108 15.62 -9.63 11.56
CA SER A 108 17.02 -9.28 11.79
C SER A 108 17.97 -10.45 11.62
N THR A 109 19.06 -10.21 10.88
CA THR A 109 20.14 -11.17 10.63
C THR A 109 21.48 -10.53 10.97
N LEU A 110 22.37 -11.30 11.57
CA LEU A 110 23.74 -10.90 11.86
C LEU A 110 24.64 -11.35 10.71
N GLU A 111 25.35 -10.39 10.10
CA GLU A 111 26.38 -10.62 9.10
C GLU A 111 27.64 -9.87 9.53
N ASP A 112 28.64 -10.61 10.02
CA ASP A 112 29.86 -10.07 10.63
C ASP A 112 29.56 -9.16 11.83
N ILE A 113 29.90 -7.86 11.75
CA ILE A 113 29.62 -6.86 12.79
C ILE A 113 28.24 -6.20 12.61
N TYR A 114 27.55 -6.47 11.50
CA TYR A 114 26.32 -5.80 11.11
C TYR A 114 25.09 -6.63 11.44
N THR A 115 24.13 -6.03 12.12
CA THR A 115 22.77 -6.55 12.22
C THR A 115 21.90 -5.81 11.23
N LYS A 116 21.30 -6.52 10.28
CA LYS A 116 20.47 -5.94 9.22
C LYS A 116 19.06 -6.50 9.25
N TYR A 117 18.08 -5.67 8.92
CA TYR A 117 16.68 -6.08 8.77
C TYR A 117 15.98 -5.17 7.77
N LEU A 118 14.90 -5.69 7.18
CA LEU A 118 14.09 -4.99 6.19
C LEU A 118 12.65 -4.93 6.67
N ASP A 119 12.10 -3.73 6.78
CA ASP A 119 10.67 -3.53 7.03
C ASP A 119 9.97 -3.21 5.71
N ALA A 120 8.97 -4.01 5.33
CA ALA A 120 8.13 -3.77 4.17
C ALA A 120 6.68 -3.59 4.61
N THR A 121 6.15 -2.38 4.44
CA THR A 121 4.80 -1.99 4.88
C THR A 121 3.92 -1.73 3.68
N ASP A 122 2.78 -2.41 3.62
CA ASP A 122 1.72 -2.15 2.65
C ASP A 122 1.01 -0.84 2.95
N LEU A 123 1.03 0.09 1.98
CA LEU A 123 0.38 1.39 2.09
C LEU A 123 -0.93 1.42 1.32
N THR A 124 -0.93 0.95 0.08
CA THR A 124 -2.12 0.82 -0.76
C THR A 124 -1.99 -0.47 -1.58
N PRO A 125 -3.03 -0.93 -2.29
CA PRO A 125 -2.93 -2.13 -3.13
C PRO A 125 -1.77 -2.08 -4.14
N CYS A 126 -1.32 -0.88 -4.53
CA CYS A 126 -0.23 -0.67 -5.49
C CYS A 126 0.98 0.07 -4.92
N LYS A 127 1.08 0.31 -3.61
CA LYS A 127 2.22 1.04 -3.01
C LYS A 127 2.66 0.43 -1.68
N LYS A 128 3.97 0.25 -1.54
CA LYS A 128 4.64 -0.22 -0.32
C LYS A 128 5.75 0.75 0.08
N GLN A 129 5.98 0.88 1.38
CA GLN A 129 7.20 1.48 1.92
C GLN A 129 8.17 0.38 2.33
N VAL A 130 9.44 0.55 1.98
CA VAL A 130 10.50 -0.39 2.33
C VAL A 130 11.62 0.36 3.01
N THR A 131 12.01 -0.09 4.20
CA THR A 131 13.07 0.50 5.00
C THR A 131 14.09 -0.58 5.34
N SER A 132 15.32 -0.43 4.83
CA SER A 132 16.46 -1.24 5.25
C SER A 132 17.16 -0.54 6.41
N THR A 133 17.37 -1.27 7.49
CA THR A 133 18.15 -0.81 8.64
C THR A 133 19.34 -1.72 8.85
N VAL A 134 20.51 -1.10 8.99
CA VAL A 134 21.75 -1.77 9.35
C VAL A 134 22.31 -1.12 10.62
N THR A 135 22.48 -1.90 11.68
CA THR A 135 23.08 -1.47 12.94
C THR A 135 24.38 -2.22 13.18
N TRP A 136 25.34 -1.57 13.84
CA TRP A 136 26.58 -2.21 14.26
C TRP A 136 27.13 -1.50 15.49
N THR A 137 28.11 -2.12 16.15
CA THR A 137 28.71 -1.57 17.37
C THR A 137 30.22 -1.71 17.27
N THR A 138 30.93 -0.61 17.02
CA THR A 138 32.40 -0.57 17.07
C THR A 138 32.90 -0.39 18.50
N GLU A 139 32.15 0.34 19.34
CA GLU A 139 32.40 0.51 20.77
C GLU A 139 31.14 0.17 21.57
N PRO A 140 31.22 -0.61 22.67
CA PRO A 140 30.04 -1.05 23.44
C PRO A 140 29.11 0.07 23.93
N SER A 141 29.62 1.30 24.05
CA SER A 141 28.85 2.49 24.48
C SER A 141 28.23 3.29 23.33
N ARG A 142 28.47 2.93 22.07
CA ARG A 142 28.03 3.69 20.90
C ARG A 142 27.51 2.76 19.78
N PRO A 143 26.22 2.36 19.84
CA PRO A 143 25.59 1.68 18.72
C PRO A 143 25.42 2.66 17.55
N GLU A 144 25.84 2.23 16.37
CA GLU A 144 25.74 2.98 15.12
C GLU A 144 24.60 2.40 14.26
N ARG A 145 24.05 3.24 13.38
CA ARG A 145 22.91 2.88 12.53
C ARG A 145 22.91 3.62 11.21
N VAL A 146 22.62 2.89 10.14
CA VAL A 146 22.18 3.43 8.84
C VAL A 146 20.76 2.95 8.58
N GLU A 147 19.90 3.87 8.14
CA GLU A 147 18.55 3.58 7.70
C GLU A 147 18.35 4.20 6.32
N LEU A 148 17.92 3.39 5.36
CA LEU A 148 17.50 3.85 4.03
C LEU A 148 16.06 3.43 3.79
N SER A 149 15.21 4.39 3.42
CA SER A 149 13.81 4.14 3.09
C SER A 149 13.51 4.52 1.64
N THR A 150 12.66 3.73 0.99
CA THR A 150 12.17 3.97 -0.36
C THR A 150 10.72 3.54 -0.48
N THR A 151 10.02 4.01 -1.50
CA THR A 151 8.66 3.56 -1.82
C THR A 151 8.70 2.78 -3.12
N LEU A 152 7.95 1.69 -3.17
CA LEU A 152 7.81 0.83 -4.34
C LEU A 152 6.37 0.88 -4.83
N SER A 153 6.20 0.97 -6.14
CA SER A 153 4.88 1.02 -6.78
C SER A 153 4.69 -0.16 -7.73
N ASP A 154 3.52 -0.77 -7.70
CA ASP A 154 3.12 -1.85 -8.61
C ASP A 154 2.50 -1.27 -9.89
N ILE A 155 3.33 -0.91 -10.86
CA ILE A 155 2.87 -0.36 -12.14
C ILE A 155 1.99 -1.38 -12.88
N GLN A 156 2.30 -2.68 -12.79
CA GLN A 156 1.49 -3.71 -13.45
C GLN A 156 0.11 -3.84 -12.79
N GLY A 157 0.05 -3.79 -11.46
CA GLY A 157 -1.18 -3.77 -10.69
C GLY A 157 -2.07 -2.57 -11.02
N VAL A 158 -1.49 -1.36 -11.08
CA VAL A 158 -2.24 -0.14 -11.46
C VAL A 158 -2.87 -0.27 -12.85
N VAL A 159 -2.12 -0.76 -13.83
CA VAL A 159 -2.65 -0.99 -15.18
C VAL A 159 -3.72 -2.09 -15.19
N ALA A 160 -3.53 -3.15 -14.40
CA ALA A 160 -4.52 -4.21 -14.26
C ALA A 160 -5.83 -3.68 -13.66
N LEU A 161 -5.78 -2.76 -12.70
CA LEU A 161 -6.96 -2.12 -12.13
C LEU A 161 -7.54 -1.00 -13.00
N GLY A 162 -7.06 -0.80 -14.24
CA GLY A 162 -7.59 0.25 -15.11
C GLY A 162 -7.29 1.66 -14.60
N GLY A 163 -6.24 1.80 -13.79
CA GLY A 163 -5.86 3.03 -13.11
C GLY A 163 -6.61 3.30 -11.81
N ASP A 164 -7.52 2.41 -11.39
CA ASP A 164 -8.17 2.50 -10.08
C ASP A 164 -7.25 1.91 -8.99
N CYS A 165 -6.31 2.72 -8.53
CA CYS A 165 -5.57 2.41 -7.32
C CYS A 165 -5.15 3.67 -6.61
N ALA A 166 -5.57 3.81 -5.35
CA ALA A 166 -5.16 4.91 -4.52
C ALA A 166 -3.62 4.99 -4.39
N THR A 167 -3.08 6.18 -4.63
CA THR A 167 -1.63 6.42 -4.69
C THR A 167 -1.02 6.70 -3.32
N ASP A 168 -1.81 7.15 -2.36
CA ASP A 168 -1.31 7.61 -1.07
C ASP A 168 -2.14 7.02 0.07
N PRO A 169 -1.49 6.62 1.18
CA PRO A 169 -2.20 6.13 2.35
C PRO A 169 -2.92 7.29 3.06
N PRO A 170 -3.91 6.97 3.91
CA PRO A 170 -4.61 7.99 4.69
C PRO A 170 -3.65 8.70 5.64
N THR A 171 -3.93 9.97 5.92
CA THR A 171 -3.17 10.72 6.93
C THR A 171 -3.44 10.16 8.33
N ALA A 172 -2.60 10.48 9.31
CA ALA A 172 -2.73 9.92 10.66
C ALA A 172 -3.97 10.41 11.47
N ARG A 173 -4.81 11.29 10.90
CA ARG A 173 -5.82 12.11 11.59
C ARG A 173 -7.27 11.64 11.42
N TRP A 174 -7.47 10.35 11.22
CA TRP A 174 -8.79 9.74 11.12
C TRP A 174 -9.42 9.38 12.48
N ASP A 175 -9.00 10.05 13.56
CA ASP A 175 -9.60 9.97 14.89
C ASP A 175 -10.87 10.82 15.02
N THR A 176 -11.01 11.86 14.19
CA THR A 176 -12.18 12.75 14.10
C THR A 176 -12.62 12.94 12.65
N PRO A 177 -13.21 11.92 12.01
CA PRO A 177 -13.68 12.06 10.64
C PRO A 177 -14.77 13.13 10.51
N LEU A 178 -14.77 13.81 9.37
CA LEU A 178 -15.71 14.86 9.00
C LEU A 178 -16.34 14.53 7.65
N SER A 179 -17.42 15.23 7.31
CA SER A 179 -18.10 15.11 6.01
C SER A 179 -18.10 16.43 5.27
N PHE A 180 -17.89 16.37 3.95
CA PHE A 180 -18.31 17.42 3.04
C PHE A 180 -19.83 17.47 2.93
N ASN A 181 -20.34 18.47 2.21
CA ASN A 181 -21.76 18.54 1.91
C ASN A 181 -22.17 17.33 1.05
N SER A 182 -23.19 16.60 1.48
CA SER A 182 -23.68 15.41 0.78
C SER A 182 -24.53 15.78 -0.43
N VAL A 183 -24.70 14.82 -1.33
CA VAL A 183 -25.65 14.93 -2.45
C VAL A 183 -26.53 13.70 -2.46
N ASP A 184 -27.82 13.92 -2.73
CA ASP A 184 -28.78 12.86 -2.90
C ASP A 184 -29.04 12.60 -4.39
N PHE A 185 -29.54 11.41 -4.71
CA PHE A 185 -29.99 11.08 -6.05
C PHE A 185 -31.22 11.91 -6.43
N ASN A 186 -31.53 11.91 -7.73
CA ASN A 186 -32.73 12.51 -8.27
C ASN A 186 -33.49 11.46 -9.12
N PRO A 187 -34.63 10.92 -8.64
CA PRO A 187 -35.40 11.41 -7.48
C PRO A 187 -34.76 11.12 -6.11
N ALA A 188 -35.02 12.02 -5.15
CA ALA A 188 -34.48 11.96 -3.79
C ALA A 188 -34.94 10.70 -3.04
N GLY A 189 -34.07 10.17 -2.18
CA GLY A 189 -34.32 8.95 -1.42
C GLY A 189 -34.20 7.66 -2.22
N THR A 190 -33.68 7.70 -3.45
CA THR A 190 -33.33 6.50 -4.21
C THR A 190 -32.15 5.80 -3.54
N PRO A 191 -32.27 4.54 -3.12
CA PRO A 191 -31.17 3.81 -2.49
C PRO A 191 -29.95 3.71 -3.41
N ALA A 192 -28.79 4.18 -2.95
CA ALA A 192 -27.53 3.84 -3.58
C ALA A 192 -27.17 2.37 -3.29
N THR A 193 -26.45 1.72 -4.20
CA THR A 193 -26.13 0.29 -4.12
C THR A 193 -24.66 -0.02 -4.26
N GLY A 194 -23.92 0.75 -5.08
CA GLY A 194 -22.49 0.61 -5.28
C GLY A 194 -21.85 1.95 -5.61
N VAL A 195 -20.55 2.09 -5.29
CA VAL A 195 -19.75 3.28 -5.56
C VAL A 195 -18.34 2.90 -5.97
N ASP A 196 -17.86 3.58 -7.00
CA ASP A 196 -16.50 3.45 -7.50
C ASP A 196 -15.95 4.83 -7.87
N VAL A 197 -14.68 5.10 -7.55
CA VAL A 197 -14.11 6.45 -7.68
C VAL A 197 -12.78 6.42 -8.39
N GLN A 198 -12.69 7.21 -9.47
CA GLN A 198 -11.45 7.39 -10.19
C GLN A 198 -11.20 8.86 -10.52
N ASN A 199 -10.05 9.39 -10.11
CA ASN A 199 -9.66 10.79 -10.26
C ASN A 199 -10.71 11.77 -9.70
N LYS A 200 -11.31 11.43 -8.54
CA LYS A 200 -12.38 12.14 -7.84
C LYS A 200 -13.69 12.23 -8.61
N ILE A 201 -13.83 11.46 -9.68
CA ILE A 201 -15.08 11.25 -10.38
C ILE A 201 -15.73 10.01 -9.79
N VAL A 202 -16.94 10.17 -9.30
CA VAL A 202 -17.67 9.16 -8.54
C VAL A 202 -18.74 8.54 -9.44
N PHE A 203 -18.64 7.25 -9.69
CA PHE A 203 -19.60 6.45 -10.43
C PHE A 203 -20.44 5.66 -9.44
N MET A 204 -21.76 5.75 -9.56
CA MET A 204 -22.66 5.15 -8.58
C MET A 204 -23.84 4.47 -9.24
N THR A 205 -24.29 3.39 -8.61
CA THR A 205 -25.52 2.69 -8.96
C THR A 205 -26.59 2.90 -7.91
N GLY A 206 -27.84 2.76 -8.31
CA GLY A 206 -28.99 2.83 -7.40
C GLY A 206 -30.10 1.85 -7.75
N ALA A 207 -31.01 1.67 -6.79
CA ALA A 207 -32.19 0.80 -6.91
C ALA A 207 -33.48 1.65 -6.85
N PRO A 208 -33.86 2.33 -7.95
CA PRO A 208 -35.05 3.16 -7.98
C PRO A 208 -36.34 2.37 -7.77
N SER A 209 -37.36 3.06 -7.25
CA SER A 209 -38.71 2.49 -7.05
C SER A 209 -39.59 2.53 -8.30
N SER A 210 -39.23 3.34 -9.29
CA SER A 210 -39.94 3.49 -10.56
C SER A 210 -39.06 3.02 -11.72
N ALA A 211 -39.69 2.34 -12.68
CA ALA A 211 -39.03 1.72 -13.82
C ALA A 211 -38.40 2.69 -14.83
N ASN A 212 -38.60 4.00 -14.69
CA ASN A 212 -38.02 5.02 -15.59
C ASN A 212 -37.15 6.04 -14.84
N ASP A 213 -36.88 5.80 -13.56
CA ASP A 213 -35.96 6.62 -12.80
C ASP A 213 -34.53 6.16 -13.10
N ALA A 214 -33.58 7.09 -13.00
CA ALA A 214 -32.18 6.76 -13.23
C ALA A 214 -31.68 5.78 -12.16
N ASP A 215 -30.82 4.87 -12.58
CA ASP A 215 -30.16 3.86 -11.73
C ASP A 215 -28.63 3.92 -11.82
N PHE A 216 -28.10 4.83 -12.64
CA PHE A 216 -26.68 5.14 -12.74
C PHE A 216 -26.44 6.64 -12.69
N TYR A 217 -25.49 7.07 -11.89
CA TYR A 217 -25.19 8.47 -11.63
C TYR A 217 -23.67 8.71 -11.64
N VAL A 218 -23.25 9.86 -12.16
CA VAL A 218 -21.85 10.29 -12.11
C VAL A 218 -21.73 11.68 -11.49
N PHE A 219 -20.85 11.83 -10.52
CA PHE A 219 -20.57 13.09 -9.82
C PHE A 219 -19.10 13.48 -9.94
N ASP A 220 -18.83 14.78 -10.05
CA ASP A 220 -17.51 15.36 -9.86
C ASP A 220 -17.35 15.80 -8.40
N ALA A 221 -16.44 15.17 -7.68
CA ALA A 221 -16.10 15.51 -6.30
C ALA A 221 -14.75 16.24 -6.17
N SER A 222 -14.15 16.68 -7.28
CA SER A 222 -12.85 17.35 -7.31
C SER A 222 -12.83 18.60 -6.43
N ASN A 223 -13.90 19.39 -6.51
CA ASN A 223 -14.08 20.66 -5.79
C ASN A 223 -15.07 20.57 -4.63
N ALA A 224 -15.46 19.36 -4.21
CA ALA A 224 -16.38 19.20 -3.08
C ALA A 224 -15.74 19.73 -1.77
N THR A 225 -16.54 20.43 -0.98
CA THR A 225 -16.17 21.04 0.31
C THR A 225 -17.30 20.87 1.33
N VAL A 226 -17.11 21.38 2.54
CA VAL A 226 -18.16 21.42 3.58
C VAL A 226 -19.37 22.28 3.19
N THR A 227 -19.25 23.19 2.21
CA THR A 227 -20.35 24.02 1.71
C THR A 227 -20.83 23.56 0.34
N ASP A 228 -19.91 23.11 -0.51
CA ASP A 228 -20.17 22.78 -1.91
C ASP A 228 -20.22 21.26 -2.08
N PRO A 229 -21.39 20.68 -2.41
CA PRO A 229 -21.49 19.24 -2.59
C PRO A 229 -20.84 18.80 -3.91
N PRO A 230 -20.58 17.49 -4.09
CA PRO A 230 -20.23 16.94 -5.40
C PRO A 230 -21.25 17.33 -6.48
N VAL A 231 -20.77 17.62 -7.69
CA VAL A 231 -21.58 18.14 -8.80
C VAL A 231 -22.03 16.99 -9.68
N LEU A 232 -23.34 16.85 -9.90
CA LEU A 232 -23.88 15.85 -10.83
C LEU A 232 -23.45 16.16 -12.27
N LEU A 233 -22.69 15.26 -12.89
CA LEU A 233 -22.26 15.33 -14.29
C LEU A 233 -23.29 14.70 -15.24
N GLY A 234 -24.00 13.67 -14.78
CA GLY A 234 -25.08 13.07 -15.54
C GLY A 234 -25.64 11.82 -14.87
N LYS A 235 -26.75 11.33 -15.43
CA LYS A 235 -27.45 10.14 -14.95
C LYS A 235 -28.08 9.39 -16.11
N LEU A 236 -28.28 8.09 -15.93
CA LEU A 236 -28.90 7.19 -16.91
C LEU A 236 -29.94 6.30 -16.23
N ASP A 237 -31.03 6.06 -16.95
CA ASP A 237 -31.92 4.92 -16.71
C ASP A 237 -31.41 3.78 -17.59
N THR A 238 -30.84 2.76 -16.96
CA THR A 238 -30.27 1.58 -17.62
C THR A 238 -31.20 0.37 -17.49
N SER A 239 -32.11 0.36 -16.51
CA SER A 239 -33.04 -0.74 -16.29
C SER A 239 -34.23 -0.36 -15.39
N PRO A 240 -35.36 -1.10 -15.50
CA PRO A 240 -36.52 -0.87 -14.65
C PRO A 240 -36.36 -1.36 -13.20
N ASP A 241 -35.32 -2.13 -12.88
CA ASP A 241 -35.11 -2.76 -11.57
C ASP A 241 -33.88 -2.21 -10.81
N GLY A 242 -33.13 -1.31 -11.43
CA GLY A 242 -31.91 -0.72 -10.89
C GLY A 242 -30.63 -1.51 -11.16
N ALA A 243 -29.56 -1.11 -10.48
CA ALA A 243 -28.26 -1.76 -10.52
C ALA A 243 -27.74 -2.04 -9.10
N ASN A 244 -26.91 -3.06 -8.95
CA ASN A 244 -26.43 -3.53 -7.65
C ASN A 244 -24.98 -3.12 -7.36
N ASP A 245 -24.14 -3.00 -8.39
CA ASP A 245 -22.71 -2.76 -8.23
C ASP A 245 -22.08 -2.17 -9.50
N VAL A 246 -20.96 -1.46 -9.34
CA VAL A 246 -20.22 -0.81 -10.43
C VAL A 246 -18.71 -0.89 -10.18
N ASP A 247 -17.95 -1.08 -11.26
CA ASP A 247 -16.49 -0.94 -11.26
C ASP A 247 -16.06 -0.26 -12.57
N THR A 248 -15.16 0.73 -12.48
CA THR A 248 -14.78 1.61 -13.59
C THR A 248 -13.29 1.51 -13.90
N ALA A 249 -12.99 1.44 -15.19
CA ALA A 249 -11.63 1.45 -15.69
C ALA A 249 -11.43 2.56 -16.73
N LEU A 250 -10.27 3.23 -16.67
CA LEU A 250 -9.84 4.19 -17.66
C LEU A 250 -9.10 3.47 -18.81
N TYR A 251 -9.60 3.66 -20.04
CA TYR A 251 -9.02 3.06 -21.25
C TYR A 251 -8.13 4.06 -22.01
N ALA A 252 -7.32 3.51 -22.92
CA ALA A 252 -6.35 4.28 -23.71
C ALA A 252 -6.98 5.25 -24.72
N ASP A 253 -8.28 5.15 -24.98
CA ASP A 253 -9.07 6.08 -25.79
C ASP A 253 -9.55 7.32 -25.00
N ASP A 254 -9.07 7.49 -23.76
CA ASP A 254 -9.46 8.56 -22.83
C ASP A 254 -10.96 8.54 -22.47
N TYR A 255 -11.54 7.34 -22.36
CA TYR A 255 -12.86 7.14 -21.75
C TYR A 255 -12.75 6.32 -20.47
N TYR A 256 -13.54 6.71 -19.48
CA TYR A 256 -13.94 5.83 -18.40
C TYR A 256 -14.98 4.85 -18.94
N TYR A 257 -14.78 3.56 -18.69
CA TYR A 257 -15.77 2.52 -18.94
C TYR A 257 -16.18 1.93 -17.60
N SER A 258 -17.42 2.20 -17.22
CA SER A 258 -18.04 1.61 -16.03
C SER A 258 -18.79 0.35 -16.44
N PHE A 259 -18.45 -0.75 -15.77
CA PHE A 259 -19.12 -2.02 -15.89
C PHE A 259 -20.12 -2.12 -14.74
N VAL A 260 -21.37 -2.46 -15.05
CA VAL A 260 -22.46 -2.43 -14.08
C VAL A 260 -23.10 -3.80 -13.96
N ALA A 261 -23.23 -4.29 -12.72
CA ALA A 261 -24.04 -5.45 -12.37
C ALA A 261 -25.51 -5.02 -12.24
N ASN A 262 -26.29 -5.25 -13.29
CA ASN A 262 -27.67 -4.79 -13.38
C ASN A 262 -28.67 -5.76 -12.73
N ASN A 263 -29.74 -5.19 -12.17
CA ASN A 263 -30.77 -5.89 -11.40
C ASN A 263 -31.99 -6.31 -12.24
N ASN A 264 -31.97 -6.13 -13.57
CA ASN A 264 -33.10 -6.38 -14.45
C ASN A 264 -33.59 -7.83 -14.36
N LYS A 265 -34.85 -7.98 -13.94
CA LYS A 265 -35.49 -9.27 -13.68
C LYS A 265 -36.24 -9.79 -14.89
N THR A 266 -36.30 -9.01 -15.97
CA THR A 266 -37.07 -9.34 -17.18
C THR A 266 -36.13 -9.59 -18.36
N ALA A 267 -36.40 -10.67 -19.10
CA ALA A 267 -35.62 -11.00 -20.29
C ALA A 267 -35.73 -9.90 -21.38
N PRO A 268 -34.63 -9.54 -22.07
CA PRO A 268 -33.26 -10.02 -21.86
C PRO A 268 -32.67 -9.41 -20.58
N TYR A 269 -32.23 -10.24 -19.62
CA TYR A 269 -31.89 -9.84 -18.24
C TYR A 269 -30.76 -8.82 -18.14
N LYS A 270 -29.95 -8.62 -19.19
CA LYS A 270 -28.94 -7.54 -19.30
C LYS A 270 -28.06 -7.38 -18.06
N GLN A 271 -27.69 -8.49 -17.39
CA GLN A 271 -26.99 -8.42 -16.10
C GLN A 271 -25.65 -7.67 -16.18
N LEU A 272 -24.94 -7.74 -17.30
CA LEU A 272 -23.76 -6.91 -17.54
C LEU A 272 -24.12 -5.76 -18.48
N GLN A 273 -23.91 -4.54 -18.03
CA GLN A 273 -24.01 -3.33 -18.84
C GLN A 273 -22.67 -2.61 -18.89
N VAL A 274 -22.45 -1.88 -19.97
CA VAL A 274 -21.24 -1.06 -20.15
C VAL A 274 -21.64 0.36 -20.48
N ILE A 275 -21.15 1.28 -19.66
CA ILE A 275 -21.40 2.72 -19.77
C ILE A 275 -20.06 3.39 -20.01
N LYS A 276 -20.01 4.34 -20.94
CA LYS A 276 -18.81 5.12 -21.19
C LYS A 276 -19.00 6.59 -20.85
N MET A 277 -17.92 7.21 -20.42
CA MET A 277 -17.86 8.63 -20.13
C MET A 277 -16.51 9.22 -20.57
N PRO A 278 -16.49 10.35 -21.31
CA PRO A 278 -15.23 10.99 -21.68
C PRO A 278 -14.45 11.42 -20.45
N LYS A 279 -13.14 11.16 -20.43
CA LYS A 279 -12.25 11.56 -19.33
C LYS A 279 -12.16 13.07 -19.16
N ASP A 280 -12.31 13.82 -20.25
CA ASP A 280 -12.31 15.29 -20.25
C ASP A 280 -13.65 15.90 -19.75
N LEU A 281 -14.62 15.05 -19.42
CA LEU A 281 -15.95 15.43 -18.91
C LEU A 281 -16.73 16.34 -19.87
N SER A 282 -16.40 16.31 -21.17
CA SER A 282 -17.04 17.15 -22.20
C SER A 282 -18.50 16.79 -22.48
N SER A 283 -18.93 15.59 -22.11
CA SER A 283 -20.32 15.14 -22.17
C SER A 283 -20.62 14.13 -21.06
N GLY A 284 -21.91 13.93 -20.78
CA GLY A 284 -22.36 13.01 -19.75
C GLY A 284 -22.16 11.53 -20.11
N PRO A 285 -22.45 10.61 -19.17
CA PRO A 285 -22.34 9.18 -19.38
C PRO A 285 -23.30 8.71 -20.49
N SER A 286 -22.90 7.66 -21.23
CA SER A 286 -23.72 7.04 -22.27
C SER A 286 -23.67 5.52 -22.21
N LEU A 287 -24.84 4.88 -22.24
CA LEU A 287 -24.96 3.42 -22.28
C LEU A 287 -24.54 2.90 -23.67
N ILE A 288 -23.69 1.88 -23.70
CA ILE A 288 -23.34 1.16 -24.92
C ILE A 288 -24.31 -0.02 -25.07
N ALA A 289 -25.48 0.24 -25.65
CA ALA A 289 -26.54 -0.78 -25.79
C ALA A 289 -26.08 -2.07 -26.50
N SER A 290 -25.11 -1.98 -27.42
CA SER A 290 -24.53 -3.15 -28.09
C SER A 290 -23.62 -4.00 -27.20
N ALA A 291 -23.16 -3.46 -26.07
CA ALA A 291 -22.27 -4.11 -25.12
C ALA A 291 -23.03 -4.84 -23.99
N GLU A 292 -24.33 -4.65 -23.86
CA GLU A 292 -25.13 -5.34 -22.84
C GLU A 292 -25.05 -6.87 -23.03
N ARG A 293 -24.91 -7.62 -21.93
CA ARG A 293 -24.88 -9.09 -21.97
C ARG A 293 -25.85 -9.69 -20.98
N THR A 294 -26.52 -10.74 -21.45
CA THR A 294 -27.21 -11.70 -20.57
C THR A 294 -26.24 -12.82 -20.22
N LEU A 295 -26.11 -13.12 -18.93
CA LEU A 295 -25.22 -14.18 -18.44
C LEU A 295 -25.71 -15.57 -18.91
N PRO A 296 -24.86 -16.42 -19.51
CA PRO A 296 -25.27 -17.72 -20.02
C PRO A 296 -25.82 -18.63 -18.91
N GLY A 297 -27.05 -19.11 -19.09
CA GLY A 297 -27.70 -20.04 -18.17
C GLY A 297 -28.28 -19.40 -16.90
N VAL A 298 -28.10 -18.10 -16.69
CA VAL A 298 -28.66 -17.36 -15.55
C VAL A 298 -30.05 -16.83 -15.93
N ALA A 299 -31.09 -17.46 -15.39
CA ALA A 299 -32.48 -17.14 -15.69
C ALA A 299 -33.41 -17.57 -14.55
N GLY A 300 -34.68 -17.16 -14.63
CA GLY A 300 -35.72 -17.62 -13.71
C GLY A 300 -35.76 -16.81 -12.41
N ALA A 301 -35.82 -17.50 -11.27
CA ALA A 301 -35.88 -16.84 -9.96
C ALA A 301 -34.50 -16.27 -9.61
N SER A 302 -34.48 -14.98 -9.29
CA SER A 302 -33.29 -14.20 -8.96
C SER A 302 -32.19 -14.17 -10.06
N PRO A 303 -32.50 -13.69 -11.28
CA PRO A 303 -31.55 -13.71 -12.41
C PRO A 303 -30.53 -12.56 -12.38
N GLN A 304 -30.47 -11.79 -11.30
CA GLN A 304 -29.80 -10.49 -11.28
C GLN A 304 -28.29 -10.62 -11.14
N GLY A 305 -27.56 -9.67 -11.75
CA GLY A 305 -26.16 -9.44 -11.41
C GLY A 305 -26.08 -8.89 -9.98
N ARG A 306 -25.08 -9.27 -9.21
CA ARG A 306 -24.97 -8.90 -7.79
C ARG A 306 -23.70 -8.13 -7.47
N SER A 307 -22.57 -8.60 -7.98
CA SER A 307 -21.26 -8.00 -7.72
C SER A 307 -20.45 -7.99 -9.01
N ILE A 308 -19.55 -7.03 -9.13
CA ILE A 308 -18.71 -6.86 -10.30
C ILE A 308 -17.30 -6.44 -9.89
N TYR A 309 -16.30 -6.89 -10.66
CA TYR A 309 -14.92 -6.48 -10.45
C TYR A 309 -14.16 -6.46 -11.77
N TYR A 310 -13.46 -5.37 -12.07
CA TYR A 310 -12.60 -5.20 -13.22
C TYR A 310 -11.15 -5.54 -12.85
N TYR A 311 -10.52 -6.41 -13.65
CA TYR A 311 -9.09 -6.66 -13.52
C TYR A 311 -8.47 -7.15 -14.83
N SER A 312 -7.47 -6.42 -15.31
CA SER A 312 -6.62 -6.72 -16.46
C SER A 312 -7.42 -6.99 -17.74
N SER A 313 -8.36 -6.09 -18.07
CA SER A 313 -9.26 -6.21 -19.23
C SER A 313 -10.23 -7.39 -19.15
N TYR A 314 -10.48 -7.89 -17.95
CA TYR A 314 -11.58 -8.81 -17.67
C TYR A 314 -12.52 -8.20 -16.65
N VAL A 315 -13.78 -8.57 -16.74
CA VAL A 315 -14.80 -8.29 -15.74
C VAL A 315 -15.30 -9.60 -15.17
N TYR A 316 -15.31 -9.66 -13.85
CA TYR A 316 -15.74 -10.80 -13.05
C TYR A 316 -17.10 -10.45 -12.45
N MET A 317 -18.08 -11.29 -12.72
CA MET A 317 -19.49 -11.05 -12.39
C MET A 317 -19.97 -12.11 -11.43
N GLY A 318 -20.58 -11.67 -10.33
CA GLY A 318 -21.27 -12.51 -9.36
C GLY A 318 -22.78 -12.39 -9.49
N THR A 319 -23.51 -13.46 -9.15
CA THR A 319 -24.98 -13.44 -9.09
C THR A 319 -25.50 -13.96 -7.75
N HIS A 320 -26.80 -13.83 -7.53
CA HIS A 320 -27.49 -14.67 -6.56
C HIS A 320 -27.44 -16.14 -6.97
N ARG A 321 -27.57 -17.05 -5.99
CA ARG A 321 -27.78 -18.47 -6.24
C ARG A 321 -29.05 -18.65 -7.05
N THR A 322 -28.91 -19.14 -8.27
CA THR A 322 -29.98 -19.23 -9.26
C THR A 322 -29.87 -20.55 -10.03
N ALA A 323 -30.64 -20.74 -11.10
CA ALA A 323 -30.64 -21.98 -11.88
C ALA A 323 -29.35 -22.21 -12.71
N GLY A 324 -28.51 -21.19 -12.82
CA GLY A 324 -27.23 -21.25 -13.52
C GLY A 324 -26.07 -20.84 -12.62
N LYS A 325 -24.87 -21.01 -13.16
CA LYS A 325 -23.59 -20.72 -12.50
C LYS A 325 -23.54 -19.29 -11.97
N GLU A 326 -23.00 -19.10 -10.77
CA GLU A 326 -23.01 -17.79 -10.11
C GLU A 326 -21.81 -16.90 -10.39
N PHE A 327 -20.72 -17.43 -10.92
CA PHE A 327 -19.53 -16.64 -11.23
C PHE A 327 -19.20 -16.71 -12.73
N HIS A 328 -19.12 -15.56 -13.39
CA HIS A 328 -18.86 -15.44 -14.83
C HIS A 328 -17.69 -14.50 -15.11
N ILE A 329 -16.98 -14.77 -16.21
CA ILE A 329 -15.82 -14.00 -16.65
C ILE A 329 -16.07 -13.51 -18.07
N TYR A 330 -15.96 -12.20 -18.27
CA TYR A 330 -15.97 -11.55 -19.58
C TYR A 330 -14.62 -10.92 -19.86
N ASP A 331 -14.16 -11.05 -21.09
CA ASP A 331 -13.08 -10.26 -21.66
C ASP A 331 -13.68 -8.97 -22.20
N VAL A 332 -13.13 -7.85 -21.73
CA VAL A 332 -13.56 -6.50 -22.06
C VAL A 332 -12.42 -5.70 -22.66
N ALA A 333 -11.39 -6.35 -23.24
CA ALA A 333 -10.32 -5.65 -23.95
C ALA A 333 -10.86 -4.70 -25.03
N ASP A 334 -11.99 -5.06 -25.65
CA ASP A 334 -12.90 -4.13 -26.32
C ASP A 334 -14.17 -3.96 -25.46
N PRO A 335 -14.31 -2.85 -24.72
CA PRO A 335 -15.45 -2.63 -23.82
C PRO A 335 -16.76 -2.42 -24.59
N SER A 336 -16.70 -2.10 -25.88
CA SER A 336 -17.91 -2.00 -26.72
C SER A 336 -18.47 -3.38 -27.13
N ASN A 337 -17.67 -4.43 -26.95
CA ASN A 337 -18.02 -5.80 -27.30
C ASN A 337 -17.52 -6.84 -26.28
N PRO A 338 -18.03 -6.86 -25.04
CA PRO A 338 -17.66 -7.86 -24.04
C PRO A 338 -17.84 -9.30 -24.53
N GLN A 339 -16.82 -10.14 -24.35
CA GLN A 339 -16.81 -11.54 -24.78
C GLN A 339 -16.84 -12.48 -23.57
N TRP A 340 -17.87 -13.31 -23.48
CA TRP A 340 -17.94 -14.33 -22.43
C TRP A 340 -16.80 -15.35 -22.60
N LYS A 341 -16.11 -15.70 -21.51
CA LYS A 341 -15.00 -16.66 -21.53
C LYS A 341 -15.32 -17.93 -20.76
N GLY A 342 -15.89 -17.81 -19.57
CA GLY A 342 -16.12 -18.96 -18.72
C GLY A 342 -16.93 -18.63 -17.48
N SER A 343 -17.31 -19.68 -16.77
CA SER A 343 -18.09 -19.59 -15.54
C SER A 343 -17.95 -20.83 -14.67
N ILE A 344 -18.21 -20.68 -13.37
CA ILE A 344 -18.20 -21.78 -12.40
C ILE A 344 -19.44 -21.72 -11.49
N GLU A 345 -19.94 -22.91 -11.16
CA GLU A 345 -21.04 -23.12 -10.22
C GLU A 345 -20.48 -23.10 -8.80
N LEU A 346 -21.04 -22.25 -7.94
CA LEU A 346 -20.65 -22.15 -6.53
C LEU A 346 -21.77 -22.62 -5.61
N ASN A 347 -23.03 -22.62 -6.06
CA ASN A 347 -24.23 -22.92 -5.27
C ASN A 347 -24.45 -21.95 -4.09
N HIS A 348 -23.92 -20.73 -4.17
CA HIS A 348 -24.03 -19.67 -3.16
C HIS A 348 -24.15 -18.31 -3.85
N ASN A 349 -24.72 -17.30 -3.17
CA ASN A 349 -24.66 -15.93 -3.67
C ASN A 349 -23.21 -15.45 -3.69
N VAL A 350 -22.82 -14.72 -4.72
CA VAL A 350 -21.50 -14.05 -4.78
C VAL A 350 -21.71 -12.59 -4.37
N ASN A 351 -21.41 -12.30 -3.11
CA ASN A 351 -21.70 -11.00 -2.48
C ASN A 351 -20.65 -9.93 -2.84
N ASN A 352 -19.38 -10.30 -2.92
CA ASN A 352 -18.29 -9.39 -3.29
C ASN A 352 -17.11 -10.15 -3.92
N ILE A 353 -16.36 -9.49 -4.79
CA ILE A 353 -15.30 -10.08 -5.61
C ILE A 353 -14.05 -9.21 -5.52
N ILE A 354 -12.89 -9.84 -5.31
CA ILE A 354 -11.58 -9.22 -5.51
C ILE A 354 -10.71 -10.13 -6.34
N VAL A 355 -10.05 -9.57 -7.37
CA VAL A 355 -9.12 -10.29 -8.23
C VAL A 355 -7.75 -9.65 -8.19
N ARG A 356 -6.71 -10.48 -8.05
CA ARG A 356 -5.32 -10.02 -8.13
C ARG A 356 -4.40 -11.08 -8.69
N ASP A 357 -3.28 -10.65 -9.25
CA ASP A 357 -2.18 -11.55 -9.56
C ASP A 357 -1.34 -11.85 -8.28
N GLN A 358 -0.99 -13.12 -8.09
CA GLN A 358 -0.22 -13.60 -6.94
C GLN A 358 0.67 -14.80 -7.32
N LEU A 359 1.82 -14.94 -6.66
CA LEU A 359 2.68 -16.12 -6.84
C LEU A 359 2.12 -17.33 -6.07
N VAL A 360 1.94 -18.45 -6.76
CA VAL A 360 1.55 -19.74 -6.18
C VAL A 360 2.57 -20.79 -6.63
N GLY A 361 3.34 -21.33 -5.68
CA GLY A 361 4.43 -22.25 -5.98
C GLY A 361 5.47 -21.65 -6.95
N GLY A 362 5.74 -20.34 -6.84
CA GLY A 362 6.66 -19.61 -7.71
C GLY A 362 6.11 -19.24 -9.10
N THR A 363 4.86 -19.59 -9.40
CA THR A 363 4.21 -19.25 -10.68
C THR A 363 3.19 -18.13 -10.45
N LYS A 364 3.23 -17.08 -11.29
CA LYS A 364 2.21 -16.02 -11.27
C LYS A 364 0.86 -16.59 -11.70
N LYS A 365 -0.13 -16.47 -10.84
CA LYS A 365 -1.53 -16.86 -11.06
C LYS A 365 -2.43 -15.68 -10.83
N ARG A 366 -3.57 -15.66 -11.52
CA ARG A 366 -4.66 -14.72 -11.22
C ARG A 366 -5.64 -15.39 -10.28
N ILE A 367 -5.81 -14.81 -9.10
CA ILE A 367 -6.61 -15.36 -8.02
C ILE A 367 -7.82 -14.46 -7.80
N ALA A 368 -9.00 -15.06 -7.75
CA ALA A 368 -10.23 -14.40 -7.33
C ALA A 368 -10.62 -14.86 -5.92
N TYR A 369 -10.87 -13.90 -5.03
CA TYR A 369 -11.45 -14.12 -3.72
C TYR A 369 -12.92 -13.68 -3.78
N LEU A 370 -13.83 -14.50 -3.26
CA LEU A 370 -15.27 -14.24 -3.33
C LEU A 370 -15.88 -14.36 -1.94
N ALA A 371 -16.57 -13.31 -1.47
CA ALA A 371 -17.45 -13.39 -0.30
C ALA A 371 -18.78 -14.04 -0.71
N THR A 372 -19.28 -15.00 0.06
CA THR A 372 -20.51 -15.72 -0.30
C THR A 372 -21.49 -15.93 0.85
N SER A 373 -22.75 -16.23 0.50
CA SER A 373 -23.82 -16.56 1.46
C SER A 373 -23.76 -18.01 1.96
N GLY A 374 -22.56 -18.55 2.19
CA GLY A 374 -22.35 -19.95 2.51
C GLY A 374 -21.96 -20.16 3.97
N ASN A 375 -22.82 -20.80 4.77
CA ASN A 375 -22.58 -21.05 6.20
C ASN A 375 -21.31 -21.85 6.54
N THR A 376 -20.73 -22.56 5.55
CA THR A 376 -19.48 -23.31 5.73
C THR A 376 -18.45 -22.98 4.66
N LYS A 377 -18.69 -21.89 3.91
CA LYS A 377 -17.89 -21.47 2.75
C LYS A 377 -18.01 -19.95 2.57
N ASP A 378 -17.75 -19.21 3.64
CA ASP A 378 -17.77 -17.75 3.65
C ASP A 378 -16.96 -17.15 2.50
N ILE A 379 -15.79 -17.73 2.21
CA ILE A 379 -14.93 -17.29 1.11
C ILE A 379 -14.64 -18.45 0.16
N PHE A 380 -14.78 -18.21 -1.14
CA PHE A 380 -14.14 -19.05 -2.18
C PHE A 380 -12.86 -18.39 -2.68
N VAL A 381 -11.83 -19.21 -2.90
CA VAL A 381 -10.60 -18.81 -3.57
C VAL A 381 -10.47 -19.57 -4.87
N LEU A 382 -10.45 -18.85 -5.98
CA LEU A 382 -10.44 -19.42 -7.32
C LEU A 382 -9.14 -19.08 -8.05
N ASP A 383 -8.63 -20.03 -8.84
CA ASP A 383 -7.67 -19.78 -9.91
C ASP A 383 -8.44 -19.40 -11.16
N VAL A 384 -8.26 -18.16 -11.61
CA VAL A 384 -8.88 -17.59 -12.82
C VAL A 384 -7.83 -17.24 -13.88
N SER A 385 -6.63 -17.82 -13.78
CA SER A 385 -5.54 -17.61 -14.74
C SER A 385 -5.93 -18.04 -16.16
N ASN A 386 -6.73 -19.10 -16.27
CA ASN A 386 -7.42 -19.46 -17.51
C ASN A 386 -8.91 -19.04 -17.40
N PRO A 387 -9.32 -17.91 -18.01
CA PRO A 387 -10.68 -17.40 -17.87
C PRO A 387 -11.74 -18.33 -18.50
N ALA A 388 -11.34 -19.25 -19.39
CA ALA A 388 -12.25 -20.24 -19.96
C ALA A 388 -12.51 -21.45 -19.04
N SER A 389 -11.69 -21.63 -18.01
CA SER A 389 -11.78 -22.76 -17.07
C SER A 389 -11.37 -22.32 -15.66
N PRO A 390 -12.14 -21.42 -15.02
CA PRO A 390 -11.91 -21.07 -13.62
C PRO A 390 -12.02 -22.33 -12.74
N ALA A 391 -11.20 -22.40 -11.69
CA ALA A 391 -11.14 -23.56 -10.80
C ALA A 391 -11.11 -23.14 -9.32
N VAL A 392 -11.85 -23.84 -8.46
CA VAL A 392 -11.76 -23.66 -7.01
C VAL A 392 -10.41 -24.19 -6.52
N LEU A 393 -9.63 -23.33 -5.86
CA LEU A 393 -8.42 -23.74 -5.14
C LEU A 393 -8.78 -24.23 -3.74
N THR A 394 -9.59 -23.47 -3.03
CA THR A 394 -10.07 -23.79 -1.68
C THR A 394 -11.30 -22.95 -1.34
N SER A 395 -11.96 -23.30 -0.23
CA SER A 395 -13.00 -22.49 0.41
C SER A 395 -12.67 -22.36 1.89
N ILE A 396 -13.08 -21.26 2.50
CA ILE A 396 -12.78 -20.92 3.88
C ILE A 396 -14.10 -20.75 4.64
N ASP A 397 -14.15 -21.32 5.82
CA ASP A 397 -15.20 -21.16 6.82
C ASP A 397 -14.58 -20.39 8.00
N VAL A 398 -15.11 -19.21 8.31
CA VAL A 398 -14.67 -18.41 9.46
C VAL A 398 -15.56 -18.63 10.69
N GLY A 399 -16.52 -19.54 10.60
CA GLY A 399 -17.50 -19.84 11.63
C GLY A 399 -18.71 -18.91 11.61
N GLY A 400 -19.72 -19.31 12.38
CA GLY A 400 -21.04 -18.66 12.40
C GLY A 400 -21.98 -19.20 11.33
N ASN A 401 -23.16 -18.59 11.22
CA ASN A 401 -24.14 -18.86 10.15
C ASN A 401 -24.50 -17.60 9.36
N GLU A 402 -23.83 -16.50 9.66
CA GLU A 402 -23.99 -15.19 9.07
C GLU A 402 -23.30 -15.13 7.70
N ASP A 403 -23.87 -14.40 6.76
CA ASP A 403 -23.32 -14.29 5.41
C ASP A 403 -22.03 -13.46 5.40
N ALA A 404 -21.09 -13.84 4.55
CA ALA A 404 -19.92 -13.04 4.21
C ALA A 404 -20.33 -12.00 3.15
N GLU A 405 -20.26 -10.72 3.50
CA GLU A 405 -20.88 -9.66 2.71
C GLU A 405 -19.88 -8.87 1.86
N VAL A 406 -18.72 -8.54 2.42
CA VAL A 406 -17.71 -7.74 1.73
C VAL A 406 -16.31 -8.21 2.08
N ILE A 407 -15.38 -8.15 1.13
CA ILE A 407 -13.97 -8.42 1.35
C ILE A 407 -13.10 -7.27 0.86
N TRP A 408 -11.91 -7.13 1.45
CA TRP A 408 -10.86 -6.24 0.96
C TRP A 408 -9.50 -6.91 1.10
N VAL A 409 -8.57 -6.66 0.18
CA VAL A 409 -7.21 -7.24 0.25
C VAL A 409 -6.16 -6.13 0.25
N LEU A 410 -5.31 -6.10 1.28
CA LEU A 410 -4.14 -5.25 1.35
C LEU A 410 -2.92 -6.10 1.72
N GLY A 411 -1.88 -6.06 0.87
CA GLY A 411 -0.70 -6.90 1.05
C GLY A 411 -1.04 -8.38 1.08
N ASN A 412 -0.68 -9.09 2.15
CA ASN A 412 -0.98 -10.51 2.33
C ASN A 412 -2.21 -10.79 3.19
N TYR A 413 -2.99 -9.76 3.52
CA TYR A 413 -4.16 -9.89 4.37
C TYR A 413 -5.45 -9.62 3.60
N LEU A 414 -6.40 -10.53 3.78
CA LEU A 414 -7.79 -10.38 3.35
C LEU A 414 -8.62 -10.05 4.58
N TYR A 415 -9.37 -8.97 4.50
CA TYR A 415 -10.33 -8.53 5.49
C TYR A 415 -11.72 -8.93 5.01
N LEU A 416 -12.52 -9.52 5.89
CA LEU A 416 -13.86 -10.02 5.61
C LEU A 416 -14.84 -9.38 6.59
N GLY A 417 -15.88 -8.75 6.06
CA GLY A 417 -17.02 -8.29 6.82
C GLY A 417 -18.23 -9.21 6.66
N LYS A 418 -18.95 -9.46 7.76
CA LYS A 418 -20.12 -10.34 7.82
C LYS A 418 -21.38 -9.60 8.29
N ASP A 419 -22.52 -10.28 8.17
CA ASP A 419 -23.73 -9.95 8.93
C ASP A 419 -23.48 -10.05 10.45
N LYS A 420 -24.18 -9.24 11.23
CA LYS A 420 -24.07 -9.27 12.69
C LYS A 420 -24.74 -10.49 13.29
N GLY A 421 -23.91 -11.41 13.76
CA GLY A 421 -24.28 -12.58 14.55
C GLY A 421 -24.07 -12.41 16.05
N SER A 422 -23.88 -13.55 16.74
CA SER A 422 -23.48 -13.59 18.16
C SER A 422 -21.96 -13.51 18.38
N GLY A 423 -21.17 -13.66 17.32
CA GLY A 423 -19.71 -13.62 17.37
C GLY A 423 -19.13 -12.34 16.74
N ASP A 424 -17.85 -12.45 16.39
CA ASP A 424 -17.10 -11.45 15.63
C ASP A 424 -17.71 -11.28 14.23
N ASP A 425 -17.60 -10.08 13.68
CA ASP A 425 -18.20 -9.68 12.40
C ASP A 425 -17.16 -9.12 11.40
N LEU A 426 -15.94 -8.80 11.87
CA LEU A 426 -14.79 -8.49 11.03
C LEU A 426 -13.68 -9.53 11.26
N PHE A 427 -13.28 -10.20 10.18
CA PHE A 427 -12.23 -11.23 10.18
C PHE A 427 -11.05 -10.81 9.32
N ILE A 428 -9.84 -11.20 9.74
CA ILE A 428 -8.60 -10.94 9.02
C ILE A 428 -7.90 -12.27 8.77
N LEU A 429 -7.65 -12.56 7.50
CA LEU A 429 -7.07 -13.81 7.03
C LEU A 429 -5.74 -13.53 6.34
N ASP A 430 -4.73 -14.35 6.63
CA ASP A 430 -3.50 -14.41 5.87
C ASP A 430 -3.74 -15.24 4.60
N VAL A 431 -3.61 -14.54 3.47
CA VAL A 431 -3.76 -15.07 2.12
C VAL A 431 -2.44 -15.02 1.36
N SER A 432 -1.29 -15.00 2.05
CA SER A 432 0.05 -15.11 1.43
C SER A 432 0.19 -16.38 0.57
N ASN A 433 -0.44 -17.47 1.00
CA ASN A 433 -0.66 -18.67 0.20
C ASN A 433 -2.16 -18.87 -0.09
N PRO A 434 -2.63 -18.60 -1.32
CA PRO A 434 -4.06 -18.67 -1.65
C PRO A 434 -4.61 -20.10 -1.66
N THR A 435 -3.76 -21.13 -1.67
CA THR A 435 -4.22 -22.53 -1.58
C THR A 435 -4.41 -23.00 -0.15
N SER A 436 -3.91 -22.25 0.84
CA SER A 436 -4.07 -22.56 2.26
C SER A 436 -4.15 -21.28 3.12
N PRO A 437 -5.19 -20.43 2.93
CA PRO A 437 -5.39 -19.27 3.79
C PRO A 437 -5.63 -19.65 5.24
N SER A 438 -5.34 -18.74 6.17
CA SER A 438 -5.55 -18.97 7.61
C SER A 438 -6.09 -17.72 8.30
N ILE A 439 -7.01 -17.91 9.25
CA ILE A 439 -7.52 -16.81 10.08
C ILE A 439 -6.39 -16.33 11.00
N LYS A 440 -6.12 -15.02 11.00
CA LYS A 440 -5.11 -14.39 11.85
C LYS A 440 -5.68 -13.64 13.02
N SER A 441 -6.81 -12.96 12.82
CA SER A 441 -7.47 -12.17 13.83
C SER A 441 -8.95 -12.01 13.49
N SER A 442 -9.76 -11.68 14.48
CA SER A 442 -11.18 -11.38 14.34
C SER A 442 -11.60 -10.42 15.45
N ILE A 443 -12.63 -9.62 15.17
CA ILE A 443 -13.16 -8.66 16.14
C ILE A 443 -14.65 -8.41 15.91
N ASP A 444 -15.37 -8.21 17.01
CA ASP A 444 -16.72 -7.65 17.02
C ASP A 444 -16.66 -6.11 17.00
N ILE A 445 -17.09 -5.50 15.89
CA ILE A 445 -17.11 -4.04 15.73
C ILE A 445 -18.30 -3.34 16.41
N GLN A 446 -19.01 -4.05 17.27
CA GLN A 446 -20.07 -3.58 18.16
C GLN A 446 -21.27 -2.98 17.43
N MET A 447 -21.63 -3.51 16.26
CA MET A 447 -22.86 -3.14 15.56
C MET A 447 -24.10 -3.86 16.13
N LYS A 448 -25.28 -3.30 15.90
CA LYS A 448 -26.54 -3.91 16.32
C LYS A 448 -26.86 -5.20 15.58
N THR A 449 -27.54 -6.13 16.26
CA THR A 449 -28.09 -7.34 15.64
C THR A 449 -28.97 -7.01 14.44
N GLY A 450 -28.76 -7.73 13.34
CA GLY A 450 -29.46 -7.50 12.07
C GLY A 450 -28.84 -6.40 11.19
N ALA A 451 -27.75 -5.76 11.63
CA ALA A 451 -26.87 -4.98 10.77
C ALA A 451 -25.84 -5.87 10.07
N ALA A 452 -25.08 -5.29 9.15
CA ALA A 452 -24.05 -5.95 8.37
C ALA A 452 -22.92 -4.98 8.02
N ILE A 453 -21.71 -5.51 7.84
CA ILE A 453 -20.62 -4.78 7.16
C ILE A 453 -20.85 -4.91 5.65
N ARG A 454 -21.02 -3.77 4.96
CA ARG A 454 -21.31 -3.76 3.52
C ARG A 454 -20.30 -2.96 2.70
N GLY A 455 -19.65 -1.95 3.30
CA GLY A 455 -18.50 -1.27 2.72
C GLY A 455 -17.22 -1.57 3.51
N LEU A 456 -16.12 -1.85 2.82
CA LEU A 456 -14.82 -2.10 3.44
C LEU A 456 -13.68 -1.63 2.54
N ARG A 457 -12.80 -0.78 3.07
CA ARG A 457 -11.52 -0.42 2.45
C ARG A 457 -10.43 -0.40 3.53
N VAL A 458 -9.30 -1.03 3.23
CA VAL A 458 -8.12 -0.99 4.10
C VAL A 458 -6.97 -0.35 3.35
N VAL A 459 -6.44 0.73 3.93
CA VAL A 459 -5.37 1.52 3.34
C VAL A 459 -4.41 1.95 4.44
N GLY A 460 -3.13 1.67 4.25
CA GLY A 460 -2.10 1.79 5.26
C GLY A 460 -2.43 0.91 6.47
N GLY A 461 -2.44 1.53 7.65
CA GLY A 461 -2.82 0.87 8.90
C GLY A 461 -4.28 1.04 9.29
N LEU A 462 -5.15 1.54 8.41
CA LEU A 462 -6.55 1.86 8.75
C LEU A 462 -7.54 1.03 7.93
N ALA A 463 -8.56 0.50 8.60
CA ALA A 463 -9.74 -0.09 8.00
C ALA A 463 -10.93 0.86 8.16
N PHE A 464 -11.52 1.25 7.03
CA PHE A 464 -12.73 2.05 6.93
C PHE A 464 -13.91 1.11 6.69
N VAL A 465 -14.89 1.17 7.58
CA VAL A 465 -15.97 0.18 7.64
C VAL A 465 -17.32 0.88 7.52
N GLY A 466 -18.06 0.55 6.47
CA GLY A 466 -19.44 0.98 6.23
C GLY A 466 -20.42 -0.08 6.71
N THR A 467 -21.38 0.32 7.53
CA THR A 467 -22.35 -0.62 8.12
C THR A 467 -23.79 -0.21 7.84
N THR A 468 -24.69 -1.20 7.90
CA THR A 468 -26.13 -0.99 7.88
C THR A 468 -26.74 -0.70 9.25
N ASP A 469 -25.91 -0.53 10.28
CA ASP A 469 -26.34 0.00 11.58
C ASP A 469 -26.48 1.51 11.48
N SER A 470 -27.72 2.00 11.43
CA SER A 470 -28.02 3.44 11.32
C SER A 470 -27.58 4.28 12.53
N THR A 471 -27.01 3.66 13.57
CA THR A 471 -26.38 4.38 14.69
C THR A 471 -24.86 4.39 14.65
N GLN A 472 -24.26 3.59 13.77
CA GLN A 472 -22.82 3.50 13.56
C GLN A 472 -22.53 3.17 12.07
N PRO A 473 -23.04 3.97 11.12
CA PRO A 473 -22.99 3.62 9.70
C PRO A 473 -21.58 3.68 9.12
N PHE A 474 -20.64 4.31 9.82
CA PHE A 474 -19.25 4.40 9.48
C PHE A 474 -18.38 4.24 10.72
N GLN A 475 -17.29 3.48 10.63
CA GLN A 475 -16.31 3.29 11.68
C GLN A 475 -14.89 3.30 11.12
N VAL A 476 -13.91 3.71 11.94
CA VAL A 476 -12.48 3.68 11.58
C VAL A 476 -11.73 2.81 12.58
N TRP A 477 -11.00 1.82 12.07
CA TRP A 477 -10.25 0.88 12.88
C TRP A 477 -8.75 0.95 12.56
N ASP A 478 -7.92 0.95 13.60
CA ASP A 478 -6.48 0.78 13.47
C ASP A 478 -6.16 -0.71 13.40
N VAL A 479 -5.65 -1.13 12.25
CA VAL A 479 -5.28 -2.51 11.90
C VAL A 479 -3.79 -2.64 11.60
N SER A 480 -2.98 -1.65 11.99
CA SER A 480 -1.53 -1.68 11.83
C SER A 480 -0.85 -2.80 12.64
N ASP A 481 -1.47 -3.20 13.75
CA ASP A 481 -1.11 -4.35 14.56
C ASP A 481 -2.32 -5.28 14.70
N LEU A 482 -2.30 -6.42 13.99
CA LEU A 482 -3.40 -7.38 13.96
C LEU A 482 -3.61 -8.11 15.30
N SER A 483 -2.64 -8.02 16.23
CA SER A 483 -2.79 -8.54 17.59
C SER A 483 -3.47 -7.55 18.54
N ASN A 484 -3.58 -6.28 18.13
CA ASN A 484 -4.14 -5.19 18.92
C ASN A 484 -4.96 -4.24 18.04
N ILE A 485 -5.98 -4.81 17.38
CA ILE A 485 -6.94 -4.05 16.59
C ILE A 485 -7.79 -3.19 17.53
N LYS A 486 -7.90 -1.89 17.22
CA LYS A 486 -8.62 -0.94 18.07
C LYS A 486 -9.40 0.05 17.24
N ARG A 487 -10.57 0.43 17.74
CA ARG A 487 -11.36 1.51 17.16
C ARG A 487 -10.62 2.84 17.31
N ARG A 488 -10.53 3.61 16.23
CA ARG A 488 -9.77 4.85 16.17
C ARG A 488 -10.65 6.09 16.28
N ASP A 489 -11.88 6.05 15.78
CA ASP A 489 -12.83 7.15 15.93
C ASP A 489 -13.33 7.24 17.38
N VAL A 490 -12.70 8.11 18.17
CA VAL A 490 -12.95 8.25 19.62
C VAL A 490 -14.30 8.93 19.90
N ASN A 491 -14.74 9.79 18.98
CA ASN A 491 -16.09 10.32 18.93
C ASN A 491 -16.82 9.63 17.78
N VAL A 492 -17.89 8.89 18.08
CA VAL A 492 -18.69 8.19 17.08
C VAL A 492 -19.13 9.19 16.01
N PHE A 493 -18.53 9.09 14.85
CA PHE A 493 -18.93 9.87 13.70
C PHE A 493 -20.20 9.24 13.13
N ASN A 494 -21.32 9.96 13.29
CA ASN A 494 -22.63 9.40 13.05
C ASN A 494 -23.42 10.22 12.05
N PHE A 495 -24.16 9.52 11.19
CA PHE A 495 -25.19 10.05 10.32
C PHE A 495 -26.32 9.01 10.24
N SER A 496 -27.53 9.40 9.81
CA SER A 496 -28.70 8.53 9.97
C SER A 496 -28.83 7.45 8.89
N GLN A 497 -28.06 7.55 7.81
CA GLN A 497 -28.16 6.66 6.66
C GLN A 497 -27.23 5.47 6.79
N LYS A 498 -27.65 4.35 6.22
CA LYS A 498 -26.87 3.11 6.18
C LYS A 498 -25.86 3.18 5.05
N THR A 499 -24.60 2.90 5.35
CA THR A 499 -23.55 2.82 4.33
C THR A 499 -23.53 1.42 3.76
N VAL A 500 -23.84 1.29 2.47
CA VAL A 500 -23.90 -0.01 1.79
C VAL A 500 -22.68 -0.32 0.94
N ASP A 501 -21.89 0.69 0.62
CA ASP A 501 -20.60 0.54 -0.05
C ASP A 501 -19.75 1.77 0.22
N LEU A 502 -18.43 1.65 0.04
CA LEU A 502 -17.52 2.76 0.16
C LEU A 502 -16.26 2.55 -0.68
N ASP A 503 -15.70 3.66 -1.15
CA ASP A 503 -14.44 3.66 -1.87
C ASP A 503 -13.46 4.71 -1.33
N TYR A 504 -12.16 4.52 -1.60
CA TYR A 504 -11.10 5.36 -1.08
C TYR A 504 -10.23 5.97 -2.18
N GLU A 505 -10.09 7.29 -2.17
CA GLU A 505 -9.12 7.98 -3.02
C GLU A 505 -8.61 9.25 -2.35
N ALA A 506 -7.30 9.49 -2.41
CA ALA A 506 -6.66 10.77 -2.04
C ALA A 506 -7.06 11.28 -0.64
N ASP A 507 -6.96 10.41 0.38
CA ASP A 507 -7.33 10.70 1.78
C ASP A 507 -8.80 11.09 1.98
N ARG A 508 -9.68 10.55 1.12
CA ARG A 508 -11.13 10.70 1.22
C ARG A 508 -11.81 9.34 1.11
N ILE A 509 -12.93 9.21 1.81
CA ILE A 509 -13.83 8.06 1.70
C ILE A 509 -15.11 8.53 1.04
N TYR A 510 -15.53 7.84 0.00
CA TYR A 510 -16.76 8.09 -0.74
C TYR A 510 -17.75 7.01 -0.36
N THR A 511 -18.91 7.38 0.21
CA THR A 511 -19.88 6.39 0.68
C THR A 511 -21.12 6.38 -0.21
N ALA A 512 -21.64 5.18 -0.45
CA ALA A 512 -22.96 4.94 -1.03
C ALA A 512 -23.96 4.65 0.10
N ASN A 513 -25.05 5.41 0.17
CA ASN A 513 -26.02 5.33 1.27
C ASN A 513 -27.44 4.91 0.79
N GLU A 514 -28.11 4.01 1.53
CA GLU A 514 -29.38 3.34 1.12
C GLU A 514 -30.61 4.27 1.05
N SER A 515 -30.54 5.54 1.42
CA SER A 515 -31.72 6.42 1.49
C SER A 515 -31.39 7.83 1.03
N ASN A 516 -31.40 8.82 1.92
CA ASN A 516 -30.97 10.18 1.60
C ASN A 516 -29.44 10.29 1.61
N ASP A 517 -28.91 11.41 1.13
CA ASP A 517 -27.45 11.63 1.07
C ASP A 517 -26.74 10.47 0.33
N ALA A 518 -27.32 10.03 -0.79
CA ALA A 518 -26.85 8.88 -1.56
C ALA A 518 -25.32 8.86 -1.70
N LEU A 519 -24.70 10.01 -1.97
CA LEU A 519 -23.25 10.21 -1.91
C LEU A 519 -22.84 11.12 -0.75
N ARG A 520 -21.90 10.63 0.05
CA ARG A 520 -21.19 11.42 1.06
C ARG A 520 -19.68 11.27 0.90
N VAL A 521 -18.95 12.37 1.03
CA VAL A 521 -17.48 12.37 0.99
C VAL A 521 -16.95 12.70 2.38
N LEU A 522 -16.25 11.75 2.98
CA LEU A 522 -15.64 11.84 4.29
C LEU A 522 -14.15 12.15 4.18
N TYR A 523 -13.61 12.86 5.16
CA TYR A 523 -12.20 13.27 5.20
C TYR A 523 -11.71 13.39 6.65
N SER A 524 -10.38 13.38 6.83
CA SER A 524 -9.73 13.60 8.13
C SER A 524 -9.58 15.10 8.47
N GLN A 525 -9.54 15.45 9.75
CA GLN A 525 -9.45 16.84 10.23
C GLN A 525 -8.12 17.59 9.96
#